data_AF-A0A0F9ZJ01-F1
#
_entry.id   AF-A0A0F9ZJ01-F1
#
_cell.length_a   1.000
_cell.length_b   1.000
_cell.length_c   1.000
_cell.angle_alpha   90.00
_cell.angle_beta   90.00
_cell.angle_gamma   90.00
#
_symmetry.space_group_name_H-M   'P 1'
#
loop_
_entity.id
_entity.type
_entity.pdbx_description
1 polymer ?
#
loop_
_entity_poly.entity_id
_entity_poly.type
_entity_poly.pdbx_seq_one_letter_code
_entity_poly.pdbx_strand_id
1 'polypeptide(L)'
;MQSLQKEIVKTFFQTLEDIKTKRDFEIFFSDFLTPKELEIFSKRLAVAYWLKKGRNYENIKNNLKVSTRTISEVKKLMDTPGIKLALKKMEAEEWANVWSEKIKKLV
;
A
#
# COMPACT_ATOMS: atom_id res chain seq x y z
N MET A 1 -2.92 21.19 24.32
CA MET A 1 -1.95 20.54 23.42
C MET A 1 -2.57 19.37 22.63
N GLN A 2 -3.26 18.41 23.28
CA GLN A 2 -3.82 17.22 22.61
C GLN A 2 -4.90 17.52 21.55
N SER A 3 -5.64 18.62 21.68
CA SER A 3 -6.67 19.02 20.69
C SER A 3 -6.07 19.47 19.36
N LEU A 4 -5.01 20.29 19.38
CA LEU A 4 -4.39 20.82 18.17
C LEU A 4 -3.79 19.71 17.29
N GLN A 5 -3.06 18.77 17.90
CA GLN A 5 -2.50 17.63 17.16
C GLN A 5 -3.60 16.79 16.49
N LYS A 6 -4.72 16.58 17.20
CA LYS A 6 -5.87 15.84 16.65
C LYS A 6 -6.49 16.58 15.46
N GLU A 7 -6.66 17.90 15.55
CA GLU A 7 -7.17 18.70 14.43
C GLU A 7 -6.20 18.71 13.24
N ILE A 8 -4.89 18.81 13.47
CA ILE A 8 -3.88 18.75 12.40
C ILE A 8 -3.98 17.41 11.64
N VAL A 9 -4.05 16.29 12.37
CA VAL A 9 -4.16 14.95 11.76
C VAL A 9 -5.49 14.77 11.04
N LYS A 10 -6.58 15.28 11.61
CA LYS A 10 -7.91 15.24 10.98
C LYS A 10 -7.91 16.02 9.66
N THR A 11 -7.38 17.23 9.65
CA THR A 11 -7.25 18.05 8.44
C THR A 11 -6.38 17.35 7.40
N PHE A 12 -5.26 16.73 7.81
CA PHE A 12 -4.43 15.96 6.89
C PHE A 12 -5.21 14.82 6.21
N PHE A 13 -5.96 14.02 6.96
CA PHE A 13 -6.78 12.95 6.37
C PHE A 13 -7.90 13.47 5.47
N GLN A 14 -8.55 14.57 5.86
CA GLN A 14 -9.57 15.22 5.02
C GLN A 14 -8.96 15.67 3.68
N THR A 15 -7.81 16.34 3.70
CA THR A 15 -7.11 16.76 2.48
C THR A 15 -6.78 15.57 1.58
N LEU A 16 -6.29 14.45 2.15
CA LEU A 16 -6.02 13.24 1.37
C LEU A 16 -7.28 12.64 0.74
N GLU A 17 -8.42 12.69 1.46
CA GLU A 17 -9.70 12.21 0.95
C GLU A 17 -10.23 13.08 -0.20
N ASP A 18 -9.98 14.38 -0.16
CA ASP A 18 -10.43 15.34 -1.17
C ASP A 18 -9.68 15.24 -2.51
N ILE A 19 -8.53 14.56 -2.54
CA ILE A 19 -7.81 14.22 -3.78
C ILE A 19 -8.52 13.07 -4.50
N LYS A 20 -9.35 13.39 -5.50
CA LYS A 20 -10.26 12.41 -6.15
C LYS A 20 -9.66 11.67 -7.34
N THR A 21 -8.60 12.18 -7.95
CA THR A 21 -8.04 11.57 -9.17
C THR A 21 -6.70 10.90 -8.91
N LYS A 22 -6.41 9.84 -9.65
CA LYS A 22 -5.11 9.15 -9.59
C LYS A 22 -3.96 10.12 -9.91
N ARG A 23 -4.15 11.01 -10.90
CA ARG A 23 -3.15 12.01 -11.29
C ARG A 23 -2.81 12.95 -10.14
N ASP A 24 -3.82 13.53 -9.50
CA ASP A 24 -3.60 14.48 -8.41
C ASP A 24 -2.98 13.78 -7.18
N PHE A 25 -3.34 12.50 -6.96
CA PHE A 25 -2.74 11.68 -5.91
C PHE A 25 -1.26 11.42 -6.18
N GLU A 26 -0.89 11.06 -7.41
CA GLU A 26 0.51 10.85 -7.81
C GLU A 26 1.34 12.12 -7.66
N ILE A 27 0.81 13.28 -8.10
CA ILE A 27 1.47 14.59 -7.95
C ILE A 27 1.67 14.93 -6.47
N PHE A 28 0.62 14.80 -5.65
CA PHE A 28 0.74 15.11 -4.23
C PHE A 28 1.81 14.25 -3.54
N PHE A 29 1.82 12.94 -3.75
CA PHE A 29 2.77 12.06 -3.08
C PHE A 29 4.19 12.14 -3.65
N SER A 30 4.38 12.50 -4.92
CA SER A 30 5.72 12.74 -5.48
C SER A 30 6.38 13.98 -4.89
N ASP A 31 5.57 14.98 -4.51
CA ASP A 31 6.06 16.25 -3.99
C ASP A 31 6.14 16.24 -2.45
N PHE A 32 5.19 15.57 -1.79
CA PHE A 32 5.10 15.51 -0.34
C PHE A 32 6.08 14.52 0.30
N LEU A 33 6.39 13.43 -0.39
CA LEU A 33 7.34 12.42 0.11
C LEU A 33 8.69 12.55 -0.59
N THR A 34 9.75 12.29 0.16
CA THR A 34 11.05 12.05 -0.47
C THR A 34 11.00 10.75 -1.30
N PRO A 35 11.85 10.62 -2.34
CA PRO A 35 11.93 9.38 -3.12
C PRO A 35 12.16 8.13 -2.26
N LYS A 36 12.93 8.28 -1.17
CA LYS A 36 13.22 7.20 -0.21
C LYS A 36 12.00 6.82 0.62
N GLU A 37 11.20 7.78 1.08
CA GLU A 37 9.96 7.49 1.83
C GLU A 37 8.93 6.80 0.95
N LEU A 38 8.76 7.29 -0.28
CA LEU A 38 7.88 6.67 -1.27
C LEU A 38 8.29 5.21 -1.54
N GLU A 39 9.58 4.95 -1.71
CA GLU A 39 10.12 3.60 -1.86
C GLU A 39 9.84 2.72 -0.63
N ILE A 40 10.07 3.25 0.58
CA ILE A 40 9.83 2.51 1.84
C ILE A 40 8.35 2.12 1.97
N PHE A 41 7.42 3.04 1.75
CA PHE A 41 5.99 2.76 1.86
C PHE A 41 5.51 1.80 0.78
N SER A 42 6.00 1.96 -0.45
CA SER A 42 5.71 1.04 -1.56
C SER A 42 6.18 -0.38 -1.26
N LYS A 43 7.42 -0.53 -0.76
CA LYS A 43 7.95 -1.83 -0.34
C LYS A 43 7.18 -2.43 0.83
N ARG A 44 6.76 -1.63 1.81
CA ARG A 44 5.94 -2.09 2.93
C ARG A 44 4.62 -2.71 2.44
N LEU A 45 3.95 -2.07 1.48
CA LEU A 45 2.73 -2.62 0.89
C LEU A 45 3.01 -3.90 0.09
N ALA A 46 4.06 -3.92 -0.71
CA ALA A 46 4.47 -5.10 -1.47
C ALA A 46 4.82 -6.30 -0.59
N VAL A 47 5.52 -6.08 0.54
CA VAL A 47 5.80 -7.11 1.54
C VAL A 47 4.49 -7.68 2.11
N ALA A 48 3.54 -6.83 2.50
CA ALA A 48 2.25 -7.28 3.05
C ALA A 48 1.50 -8.16 2.04
N TYR A 49 1.49 -7.72 0.77
CA TYR A 49 0.87 -8.47 -0.32
C TYR A 49 1.56 -9.83 -0.57
N TRP A 50 2.89 -9.87 -0.58
CA TRP A 50 3.64 -11.11 -0.82
C TRP A 50 3.52 -12.09 0.34
N LEU A 51 3.48 -11.59 1.58
CA LEU A 51 3.16 -12.41 2.75
C LEU A 51 1.75 -13.00 2.65
N LYS A 52 0.76 -12.20 2.22
CA LYS A 52 -0.61 -12.67 1.99
C LYS A 52 -0.68 -13.79 0.94
N LYS A 53 0.13 -13.71 -0.11
CA LYS A 53 0.28 -14.75 -1.15
C LYS A 53 1.14 -15.96 -0.73
N GLY A 54 1.58 -16.03 0.53
CA GLY A 54 2.32 -17.18 1.05
C GLY A 54 3.79 -17.25 0.64
N ARG A 55 4.38 -16.16 0.12
CA ARG A 55 5.81 -16.13 -0.22
C ARG A 55 6.67 -16.20 1.05
N ASN A 56 7.76 -16.95 0.98
CA ASN A 56 8.69 -17.07 2.10
C ASN A 56 9.58 -15.82 2.25
N TYR A 57 10.21 -15.70 3.41
CA TYR A 57 10.98 -14.50 3.80
C TYR A 57 12.19 -14.26 2.91
N GLU A 58 12.87 -15.32 2.47
CA GLU A 58 14.05 -15.22 1.62
C GLU A 58 13.67 -14.67 0.24
N ASN A 59 12.59 -15.18 -0.34
CA ASN A 59 12.05 -14.68 -1.61
C ASN A 59 11.70 -13.18 -1.50
N ILE A 60 11.00 -12.78 -0.43
CA ILE A 60 10.61 -11.38 -0.21
C ILE A 60 11.85 -10.49 -0.04
N LYS A 61 12.81 -10.90 0.80
CA LYS A 61 14.06 -10.17 1.05
C LYS A 61 14.84 -9.93 -0.23
N ASN A 62 15.05 -10.98 -1.02
CA ASN A 62 15.94 -10.94 -2.19
C ASN A 62 15.34 -10.12 -3.34
N ASN A 63 14.02 -10.16 -3.53
CA ASN A 63 13.34 -9.44 -4.60
C ASN A 63 13.00 -8.00 -4.22
N LEU A 64 12.46 -7.76 -3.03
CA LEU A 64 12.06 -6.41 -2.59
C LEU A 64 13.20 -5.61 -1.97
N LYS A 65 14.39 -6.22 -1.79
CA LYS A 65 15.57 -5.60 -1.19
C LYS A 65 15.25 -4.97 0.18
N VAL A 66 14.58 -5.75 1.04
CA VAL A 66 14.20 -5.37 2.40
C VAL A 66 14.87 -6.29 3.42
N SER A 67 15.05 -5.81 4.65
CA SER A 67 15.62 -6.64 5.72
C SER A 67 14.58 -7.64 6.27
N THR A 68 15.06 -8.74 6.86
CA THR A 68 14.20 -9.68 7.59
C THR A 68 13.43 -9.00 8.73
N ARG A 69 14.04 -8.00 9.38
CA ARG A 69 13.39 -7.18 10.41
C ARG A 69 12.17 -6.45 9.84
N THR A 70 12.33 -5.82 8.68
CA THR A 70 11.24 -5.13 7.97
C THR A 70 10.10 -6.09 7.67
N ILE A 71 10.39 -7.30 7.16
CA ILE A 71 9.37 -8.31 6.86
C ILE A 71 8.61 -8.69 8.14
N SER A 72 9.32 -8.93 9.24
CA SER A 72 8.72 -9.26 10.53
C SER A 72 7.85 -8.13 11.09
N GLU A 73 8.26 -6.87 10.94
CA GLU A 73 7.46 -5.70 11.33
C GLU A 73 6.16 -5.61 10.52
N VAL A 74 6.22 -5.84 9.21
CA VAL A 74 5.02 -5.87 8.36
C VAL A 74 4.12 -7.05 8.72
N LYS A 75 4.68 -8.23 9.00
CA LYS A 75 3.89 -9.40 9.41
C LYS A 75 3.04 -9.11 10.65
N LYS A 76 3.55 -8.35 11.62
CA LYS A 76 2.79 -7.95 12.83
C LYS A 76 1.57 -7.08 12.50
N LEU A 77 1.61 -6.34 11.40
CA LEU A 77 0.53 -5.44 10.99
C LEU A 77 -0.54 -6.13 10.15
N MET A 78 -0.30 -7.36 9.68
CA MET A 78 -1.20 -8.10 8.78
C MET A 78 -2.63 -8.26 9.33
N ASP A 79 -2.75 -8.31 10.66
CA ASP A 79 -4.04 -8.48 11.33
C ASP A 79 -4.79 -7.19 11.62
N THR A 80 -4.17 -6.04 11.37
CA THR A 80 -4.79 -4.73 11.61
C THR A 80 -5.88 -4.44 10.56
N PRO A 81 -6.96 -3.72 10.93
CA PRO A 81 -8.04 -3.41 10.01
C PRO A 81 -7.59 -2.68 8.74
N GLY A 82 -6.65 -1.75 8.86
CA GLY A 82 -6.14 -0.97 7.73
C GLY A 82 -5.41 -1.81 6.70
N ILE A 83 -4.52 -2.72 7.13
CA ILE A 83 -3.80 -3.62 6.22
C ILE A 83 -4.75 -4.63 5.58
N LYS A 84 -5.70 -5.18 6.35
CA LYS A 84 -6.74 -6.07 5.81
C LYS A 84 -7.58 -5.39 4.72
N LEU A 85 -7.97 -4.13 4.93
CA LEU A 85 -8.69 -3.33 3.94
C LEU A 85 -7.87 -3.10 2.67
N ALA A 86 -6.61 -2.67 2.80
CA ALA A 86 -5.72 -2.42 1.68
C ALA A 86 -5.52 -3.68 0.83
N LEU A 87 -5.22 -4.81 1.46
CA LEU A 87 -5.04 -6.11 0.77
C LEU A 87 -6.30 -6.54 0.04
N LYS A 88 -7.49 -6.38 0.65
CA LYS A 88 -8.76 -6.71 0.01
C LYS A 88 -8.99 -5.87 -1.26
N LYS A 89 -8.67 -4.57 -1.23
CA LYS A 89 -8.77 -3.70 -2.42
C LYS A 89 -7.82 -4.14 -3.53
N MET A 90 -6.56 -4.45 -3.18
CA MET A 90 -5.57 -4.94 -4.16
C MET A 90 -6.01 -6.25 -4.82
N GLU A 91 -6.53 -7.21 -4.06
CA GLU A 91 -7.06 -8.46 -4.62
C GLU A 91 -8.21 -8.19 -5.58
N ALA A 92 -9.16 -7.32 -5.21
CA ALA A 92 -10.29 -6.97 -6.08
C ALA A 92 -9.83 -6.36 -7.42
N GLU A 93 -8.85 -5.46 -7.41
CA GLU A 93 -8.26 -4.89 -8.62
C GLU A 93 -7.52 -5.94 -9.46
N GLU A 94 -6.76 -6.84 -8.83
CA GLU A 94 -6.09 -7.95 -9.50
C GLU A 94 -7.10 -8.84 -10.24
N TRP A 95 -8.18 -9.25 -9.56
CA TRP A 95 -9.25 -10.05 -10.17
C TRP A 95 -9.97 -9.32 -11.30
N ALA A 96 -10.26 -8.02 -11.13
CA ALA A 96 -10.87 -7.21 -12.18
C ALA A 96 -9.99 -7.13 -13.44
N ASN A 97 -8.69 -6.91 -13.25
CA ASN A 97 -7.71 -6.88 -14.34
C ASN A 97 -7.61 -8.24 -15.04
N VAL A 98 -7.48 -9.33 -14.28
CA VAL A 98 -7.42 -10.70 -14.83
C VAL A 98 -8.70 -11.03 -15.61
N TRP A 99 -9.86 -10.63 -15.10
CA TRP A 99 -11.15 -10.86 -15.76
C TRP A 99 -11.28 -10.06 -17.06
N SER A 100 -10.88 -8.78 -17.04
CA SER A 100 -10.85 -7.92 -18.24
C SER A 100 -9.97 -8.51 -19.34
N GLU A 101 -8.78 -8.99 -18.98
CA GLU A 101 -7.86 -9.64 -19.93
C GLU A 101 -8.40 -10.96 -20.47
N LYS A 102 -9.17 -11.72 -19.68
CA LYS A 102 -9.85 -12.93 -20.17
C LYS A 102 -10.96 -12.61 -21.15
N ILE A 103 -11.78 -11.59 -20.89
CA ILE A 103 -12.86 -11.17 -21.81
C ILE A 103 -12.27 -10.70 -23.15
N LYS A 104 -11.22 -9.87 -23.13
CA LYS A 104 -10.54 -9.41 -24.37
C LYS A 104 -9.99 -10.54 -25.23
N LYS A 105 -9.74 -11.72 -24.67
CA LYS A 105 -9.27 -12.89 -25.42
C LYS A 105 -10.41 -13.74 -26.00
N LEU A 106 -11.64 -13.50 -25.57
CA LEU A 106 -12.84 -14.24 -25.99
C LEU A 106 -13.67 -13.49 -27.04
N VAL A 107 -13.38 -12.21 -27.27
CA VAL A 107 -13.98 -11.34 -28.29
C VAL A 107 -12.91 -11.01 -29.32
#